data_AF-A0A2V9CEL7-F1
#
_entry.id   AF-A0A2V9CEL7-F1
#
_cell.length_a   1.000
_cell.length_b   1.000
_cell.length_c   1.000
_cell.angle_alpha   90.00
_cell.angle_beta   90.00
_cell.angle_gamma   90.00
#
_symmetry.space_group_name_H-M   'P 1'
#
loop_
_entity.id
_entity.type
_entity.pdbx_description
1 polymer ?
#
loop_
_entity_poly.entity_id
_entity_poly.type
_entity_poly.pdbx_seq_one_letter_code
_entity_poly.pdbx_strand_id
1 'polypeptide(L)'
;MTKLLVANLMIRQVNVESAVETASTPRHIALVRITHWIVVLSVLGLLVTGTGILVSHPRLYWGETGGVGTPSLIDLPIPFIIGPSVWNRPFHFFFAWVLVLTGLSYVVGSFITQHFRKDLLPAKADLRWNRIVGVVSDHLRWKRPEADAGFFLPSSGPAWRCRSGLRQCSQY
;
A
#
# COMPACT_ATOMS: atom_id res chain seq x y z
N MET A 1 40.83 39.35 -15.70
CA MET A 1 40.42 38.74 -14.41
C MET A 1 38.90 38.49 -14.35
N THR A 2 38.06 39.40 -14.82
CA THR A 2 36.58 39.30 -14.76
C THR A 2 35.97 38.12 -15.55
N LYS A 3 36.51 37.76 -16.73
CA LYS A 3 36.00 36.63 -17.54
C LYS A 3 36.18 35.26 -16.86
N LEU A 4 37.28 35.07 -16.13
CA LEU A 4 37.55 33.84 -15.38
C LEU A 4 36.62 33.69 -14.17
N LEU A 5 36.27 34.82 -13.53
CA LEU A 5 35.35 34.83 -12.40
C LEU A 5 33.91 34.45 -12.82
N VAL A 6 33.43 34.99 -13.96
CA VAL A 6 32.10 34.69 -14.50
C VAL A 6 32.00 33.24 -14.96
N ALA A 7 33.04 32.70 -15.62
CA ALA A 7 33.08 31.29 -16.02
C ALA A 7 33.03 30.35 -14.82
N ASN A 8 33.77 30.65 -13.75
CA ASN A 8 33.78 29.84 -12.52
C ASN A 8 32.44 29.93 -11.78
N LEU A 9 31.76 31.08 -11.82
CA LEU A 9 30.41 31.24 -11.26
C LEU A 9 29.38 30.41 -12.03
N MET A 10 29.42 30.44 -13.37
CA MET A 10 28.52 29.67 -14.23
C MET A 10 28.70 28.15 -14.05
N ILE A 11 29.95 27.67 -13.98
CA ILE A 11 30.25 26.25 -13.67
C ILE A 11 29.72 25.87 -12.29
N ARG A 12 29.84 26.77 -11.30
CA ARG A 12 29.24 26.57 -9.97
C ARG A 12 27.72 26.52 -10.01
N GLN A 13 27.06 27.37 -10.79
CA GLN A 13 25.59 27.36 -10.92
C GLN A 13 25.11 26.04 -11.53
N VAL A 14 25.73 25.56 -12.61
CA VAL A 14 25.39 24.29 -13.27
C VAL A 14 25.60 23.09 -12.33
N ASN A 15 26.66 23.09 -11.52
CA ASN A 15 26.90 22.04 -10.52
C ASN A 15 25.91 22.10 -9.34
N VAL A 16 25.45 23.28 -8.94
CA VAL A 16 24.43 23.43 -7.89
C VAL A 16 23.07 22.99 -8.41
N GLU A 17 22.70 23.35 -9.64
CA GLU A 17 21.43 22.98 -10.25
C GLU A 17 21.34 21.47 -10.50
N SER A 18 22.41 20.84 -10.99
CA SER A 18 22.51 19.37 -11.13
C SER A 18 22.61 18.62 -9.79
N ALA A 19 23.20 19.22 -8.74
CA ALA A 19 23.18 18.67 -7.38
C ALA A 19 21.78 18.74 -6.74
N VAL A 20 20.98 19.75 -7.06
CA VAL A 20 19.59 19.89 -6.59
C VAL A 20 18.65 18.96 -7.38
N GLU A 21 18.90 18.74 -8.67
CA GLU A 21 18.17 17.76 -9.48
C GLU A 21 18.46 16.30 -9.05
N THR A 22 19.65 16.04 -8.51
CA THR A 22 20.02 14.76 -7.89
C THR A 22 19.70 14.65 -6.39
N ALA A 23 19.23 15.74 -5.75
CA ALA A 23 18.78 15.74 -4.36
C ALA A 23 17.46 14.96 -4.26
N SER A 24 17.62 13.65 -4.12
CA SER A 24 16.59 12.64 -4.17
C SER A 24 15.39 12.99 -3.28
N THR A 25 14.22 13.23 -3.88
CA THR A 25 12.95 13.02 -3.19
C THR A 25 12.46 11.60 -3.49
N PRO A 26 12.92 10.57 -2.75
CA PRO A 26 12.04 9.42 -2.53
C PRO A 26 12.19 8.78 -1.14
N ARG A 27 12.61 9.50 -0.09
CA ARG A 27 12.65 8.89 1.27
C ARG A 27 11.26 8.46 1.74
N HIS A 28 10.21 9.19 1.37
CA HIS A 28 8.83 8.84 1.69
C HIS A 28 8.31 7.63 0.89
N ILE A 29 8.67 7.51 -0.40
CA ILE A 29 8.28 6.36 -1.25
C ILE A 29 9.07 5.10 -0.89
N ALA A 30 10.38 5.22 -0.63
CA ALA A 30 11.22 4.10 -0.26
C ALA A 30 10.84 3.54 1.11
N LEU A 31 10.60 4.41 2.11
CA LEU A 31 10.19 3.98 3.45
C LEU A 31 8.86 3.23 3.41
N VAL A 32 7.85 3.76 2.71
CA VAL A 32 6.55 3.08 2.55
C VAL A 32 6.70 1.72 1.87
N ARG A 33 7.56 1.62 0.86
CA ARG A 33 7.84 0.33 0.20
C ARG A 33 8.53 -0.65 1.15
N ILE A 34 9.53 -0.21 1.89
CA ILE A 34 10.27 -1.06 2.83
C ILE A 34 9.33 -1.57 3.92
N THR A 35 8.55 -0.70 4.56
CA THR A 35 7.60 -1.11 5.60
C THR A 35 6.52 -2.02 5.05
N HIS A 36 6.04 -1.76 3.83
CA HIS A 36 5.12 -2.65 3.14
C HIS A 36 5.73 -4.03 2.89
N TRP A 37 6.97 -4.12 2.38
CA TRP A 37 7.65 -5.39 2.17
C TRP A 37 7.91 -6.15 3.47
N ILE A 38 8.24 -5.44 4.55
CA ILE A 38 8.33 -6.03 5.89
C ILE A 38 6.99 -6.66 6.28
N VAL A 39 5.88 -5.93 6.14
CA VAL A 39 4.53 -6.44 6.43
C VAL A 39 4.21 -7.66 5.56
N VAL A 40 4.47 -7.61 4.26
CA VAL A 40 4.24 -8.73 3.33
C VAL A 40 5.02 -9.96 3.77
N LEU A 41 6.32 -9.81 4.06
CA LEU A 41 7.17 -10.92 4.53
C LEU A 41 6.69 -11.46 5.87
N SER A 42 6.27 -10.60 6.80
CA SER A 42 5.71 -11.01 8.09
C SER A 42 4.40 -11.80 7.92
N VAL A 43 3.49 -11.34 7.07
CA VAL A 43 2.22 -12.04 6.79
C VAL A 43 2.47 -13.39 6.13
N LEU A 44 3.36 -13.46 5.13
CA LEU A 44 3.74 -14.72 4.50
C LEU A 44 4.36 -15.69 5.51
N GLY A 45 5.29 -15.21 6.35
CA GLY A 45 5.89 -15.99 7.43
C GLY A 45 4.85 -16.50 8.44
N LEU A 46 3.92 -15.65 8.86
CA LEU A 46 2.81 -16.04 9.75
C LEU A 46 1.88 -17.08 9.15
N LEU A 47 1.55 -16.95 7.85
CA LEU A 47 0.70 -17.92 7.16
C LEU A 47 1.36 -19.28 7.04
N VAL A 48 2.63 -19.33 6.61
CA VAL A 48 3.38 -20.59 6.47
C VAL A 48 3.55 -21.26 7.83
N THR A 49 4.04 -20.52 8.82
CA THR A 49 4.31 -21.06 10.17
C THR A 49 3.02 -21.39 10.92
N GLY A 50 1.98 -20.57 10.78
CA GLY A 50 0.66 -20.79 11.38
C GLY A 50 -0.01 -22.04 10.81
N THR A 51 0.04 -22.22 9.49
CA THR A 51 -0.42 -23.46 8.83
C THR A 51 0.36 -24.67 9.35
N GLY A 52 1.68 -24.54 9.51
CA GLY A 52 2.52 -25.59 10.09
C GLY A 52 2.12 -25.96 11.54
N ILE A 53 1.69 -24.98 12.35
CA ILE A 53 1.16 -25.23 13.71
C ILE A 53 -0.17 -26.00 13.63
N LEU A 54 -1.09 -25.60 12.73
CA LEU A 54 -2.37 -26.28 12.54
C LEU A 54 -2.20 -27.73 12.05
N VAL A 55 -1.30 -27.98 11.12
CA VAL A 55 -0.98 -29.35 10.66
C VAL A 55 -0.36 -30.18 11.79
N SER A 56 0.47 -29.54 12.62
CA SER A 56 1.08 -30.23 13.76
C SER A 56 0.08 -30.55 14.86
N HIS A 57 -1.00 -29.79 15.02
CA HIS A 57 -2.07 -30.01 16.00
C HIS A 57 -3.43 -29.71 15.36
N PRO A 58 -4.00 -30.64 14.58
CA PRO A 58 -5.18 -30.40 13.75
C PRO A 58 -6.51 -30.42 14.51
N ARG A 59 -6.42 -30.63 15.82
CA ARG A 59 -7.53 -30.64 16.75
C ARG A 59 -7.49 -29.34 17.54
N LEU A 60 -8.55 -28.56 17.38
CA LEU A 60 -8.75 -27.31 18.11
C LEU A 60 -9.42 -27.65 19.44
N TYR A 61 -8.59 -27.90 20.45
CA TYR A 61 -9.04 -28.21 21.80
C TYR A 61 -9.87 -27.06 22.38
N TRP A 62 -10.94 -27.42 23.09
CA TRP A 62 -11.79 -26.47 23.80
C TRP A 62 -12.20 -27.04 25.15
N GLY A 63 -12.12 -26.24 26.20
CA GLY A 63 -12.44 -26.65 27.57
C GLY A 63 -11.42 -26.15 28.59
N GLU A 64 -11.58 -26.60 29.84
CA GLU A 64 -10.72 -26.22 30.99
C GLU A 64 -9.25 -26.55 30.77
N THR A 65 -8.97 -27.65 30.05
CA THR A 65 -7.62 -28.11 29.71
C THR A 65 -7.49 -28.37 28.21
N GLY A 66 -6.49 -27.75 27.57
CA GLY A 66 -6.15 -27.96 26.16
C GLY A 66 -5.03 -28.98 26.04
N GLY A 67 -5.36 -30.25 25.82
CA GLY A 67 -4.38 -31.33 25.80
C GLY A 67 -4.82 -32.54 24.99
N VAL A 68 -3.88 -33.43 24.69
CA VAL A 68 -4.18 -34.67 23.98
C VAL A 68 -5.19 -35.50 24.78
N GLY A 69 -6.37 -35.76 24.21
CA GLY A 69 -7.45 -36.52 24.84
C GLY A 69 -8.51 -35.66 25.53
N THR A 70 -8.40 -34.33 25.50
CA THR A 70 -9.45 -33.41 25.96
C THR A 70 -10.44 -33.12 24.83
N PRO A 71 -11.69 -32.69 25.14
CA PRO A 71 -12.67 -32.37 24.11
C PRO A 71 -12.14 -31.34 23.11
N SER A 72 -12.32 -31.63 21.83
CA SER A 72 -12.03 -30.74 20.71
C SER A 72 -13.33 -30.17 20.17
N LEU A 73 -13.31 -28.87 19.82
CA LEU A 73 -14.45 -28.23 19.15
C LEU A 73 -14.47 -28.59 17.66
N ILE A 74 -13.28 -28.68 17.05
CA ILE A 74 -13.10 -28.94 15.63
C ILE A 74 -11.92 -29.89 15.46
N ASP A 75 -12.18 -31.03 14.84
CA ASP A 75 -11.17 -32.00 14.40
C ASP A 75 -11.03 -31.92 12.89
N LEU A 76 -9.89 -31.41 12.41
CA LEU A 76 -9.62 -31.37 10.98
C LEU A 76 -9.15 -32.77 10.52
N PRO A 77 -9.65 -33.28 9.38
CA PRO A 77 -9.24 -34.56 8.81
C PRO A 77 -7.88 -34.44 8.10
N ILE A 78 -6.87 -33.92 8.79
CA ILE A 78 -5.50 -33.77 8.30
C ILE A 78 -4.55 -34.57 9.19
N PRO A 79 -3.51 -35.20 8.63
CA PRO A 79 -2.62 -36.07 9.39
C PRO A 79 -1.85 -35.26 10.44
N PHE A 80 -1.78 -35.78 11.67
CA PHE A 80 -0.98 -35.23 12.75
C PHE A 80 0.50 -35.53 12.51
N ILE A 81 1.30 -34.49 12.23
CA ILE A 81 2.74 -34.63 11.95
C ILE A 81 3.55 -33.93 13.05
N ILE A 82 4.32 -34.69 13.83
CA ILE A 82 5.10 -34.20 14.98
C ILE A 82 6.46 -33.55 14.56
N GLY A 83 6.88 -33.70 13.30
CA GLY A 83 8.21 -33.29 12.82
C GLY A 83 8.48 -31.77 12.63
N PRO A 84 7.55 -30.98 12.04
CA PRO A 84 7.84 -29.56 11.73
C PRO A 84 7.67 -28.57 12.90
N SER A 85 7.06 -28.98 14.01
CA SER A 85 6.53 -28.04 15.01
C SER A 85 7.59 -27.27 15.79
N VAL A 86 8.81 -27.80 15.91
CA VAL A 86 9.92 -27.20 16.68
C VAL A 86 10.28 -25.80 16.18
N TRP A 87 10.20 -25.57 14.87
CA TRP A 87 10.57 -24.29 14.26
C TRP A 87 9.37 -23.39 14.00
N ASN A 88 8.18 -23.97 13.77
CA ASN A 88 6.99 -23.20 13.42
C ASN A 88 6.56 -22.25 14.55
N ARG A 89 6.55 -22.71 15.81
CA ARG A 89 6.12 -21.88 16.94
C ARG A 89 7.04 -20.68 17.19
N PRO A 90 8.38 -20.85 17.32
CA PRO A 90 9.29 -19.71 17.45
C PRO A 90 9.20 -18.71 16.28
N PHE A 91 9.17 -19.19 15.04
CA PHE A 91 9.07 -18.31 13.87
C PHE A 91 7.72 -17.60 13.79
N HIS A 92 6.63 -18.25 14.19
CA HIS A 92 5.32 -17.60 14.24
C HIS A 92 5.31 -16.40 15.19
N PHE A 93 5.82 -16.58 16.42
CA PHE A 93 5.94 -15.47 17.37
C PHE A 93 6.90 -14.39 16.88
N PHE A 94 8.02 -14.77 16.25
CA PHE A 94 8.96 -13.81 15.67
C PHE A 94 8.28 -12.92 14.62
N PHE A 95 7.61 -13.50 13.62
CA PHE A 95 6.91 -12.72 12.60
C PHE A 95 5.72 -11.95 13.16
N ALA A 96 5.02 -12.48 14.17
CA ALA A 96 3.95 -11.77 14.87
C ALA A 96 4.48 -10.50 15.53
N TRP A 97 5.61 -10.58 16.26
CA TRP A 97 6.22 -9.41 16.89
C TRP A 97 6.73 -8.40 15.88
N VAL A 98 7.36 -8.84 14.78
CA VAL A 98 7.76 -7.93 13.69
C VAL A 98 6.55 -7.20 13.11
N LEU A 99 5.44 -7.90 12.85
CA LEU A 99 4.22 -7.31 12.33
C LEU A 99 3.60 -6.31 13.32
N VAL A 100 3.51 -6.69 14.60
CA VAL A 100 2.96 -5.84 15.68
C VAL A 100 3.80 -4.57 15.86
N LEU A 101 5.13 -4.69 15.94
CA LEU A 101 6.02 -3.54 16.11
C LEU A 101 5.97 -2.60 14.88
N THR A 102 5.95 -3.16 13.68
CA THR A 102 5.83 -2.39 12.44
C THR A 102 4.47 -1.67 12.37
N GLY A 103 3.38 -2.38 12.66
CA GLY A 103 2.04 -1.80 12.71
C GLY A 103 1.89 -0.71 13.77
N LEU A 104 2.45 -0.93 14.97
CA LEU A 104 2.46 0.06 16.05
C LEU A 104 3.22 1.31 15.64
N SER A 105 4.38 1.16 14.98
CA SER A 105 5.16 2.30 14.47
C SER A 105 4.36 3.14 13.47
N TYR A 106 3.55 2.48 12.63
CA TYR A 106 2.71 3.13 11.63
C TYR A 106 1.55 3.88 12.28
N VAL A 107 0.92 3.30 13.29
CA VAL A 107 -0.13 3.94 14.08
C VAL A 107 0.43 5.16 14.82
N VAL A 108 1.57 5.03 15.50
CA VAL A 108 2.24 6.15 16.19
C VAL A 108 2.59 7.27 15.20
N GLY A 109 3.16 6.94 14.04
CA GLY A 109 3.43 7.91 12.98
C GLY A 109 2.16 8.60 12.47
N SER A 110 1.05 7.87 12.35
CA SER A 110 -0.26 8.40 11.94
C SER A 110 -0.86 9.36 12.97
N PHE A 111 -0.66 9.09 14.27
CA PHE A 111 -1.08 9.98 15.35
C PHE A 111 -0.26 11.27 15.38
N ILE A 112 1.06 11.18 15.22
CA ILE A 112 1.97 12.35 15.25
C ILE A 112 1.70 13.28 14.06
N THR A 113 1.37 12.74 12.89
CA THR A 113 1.18 13.53 11.65
C THR A 113 -0.23 14.11 11.48
N GLN A 114 -1.19 13.82 12.38
CA GLN A 114 -2.61 14.21 12.29
C GLN A 114 -3.34 13.84 10.97
N HIS A 115 -2.67 13.14 10.05
CA HIS A 115 -3.21 12.72 8.75
C HIS A 115 -4.42 11.78 8.92
N PHE A 116 -4.45 11.04 10.04
CA PHE A 116 -5.55 10.13 10.41
C PHE A 116 -6.93 10.79 10.52
N ARG A 117 -7.00 12.08 10.86
CA ARG A 117 -8.28 12.80 11.00
C ARG A 117 -8.69 13.59 9.76
N LYS A 118 -7.76 13.94 8.88
CA LYS A 118 -8.01 14.84 7.74
C LYS A 118 -8.20 14.10 6.41
N ASP A 119 -7.54 12.96 6.21
CA ASP A 119 -7.52 12.27 4.89
C ASP A 119 -8.02 10.82 4.91
N LEU A 120 -8.17 10.19 6.08
CA LEU A 120 -8.53 8.76 6.20
C LEU A 120 -10.04 8.47 6.28
N LEU A 121 -10.86 9.48 6.60
CA LEU A 121 -12.31 9.35 6.63
C LEU A 121 -12.90 10.17 5.48
N PRO A 122 -13.46 9.55 4.43
CA PRO A 122 -14.25 10.29 3.44
C PRO A 122 -15.36 11.05 4.16
N ALA A 123 -15.73 12.22 3.64
CA ALA A 123 -16.77 13.05 4.23
C ALA A 123 -18.00 12.19 4.55
N LYS A 124 -18.66 12.40 5.70
CA LYS A 124 -19.78 11.56 6.16
C LYS A 124 -20.89 11.37 5.11
N ALA A 125 -21.00 12.29 4.14
CA ALA A 125 -21.90 12.22 3.01
C ALA A 125 -21.58 11.10 2.00
N ASP A 126 -20.31 10.70 1.85
CA ASP A 126 -19.85 9.63 0.95
C ASP A 126 -19.96 8.22 1.57
N LEU A 127 -20.13 8.13 2.89
CA LEU A 127 -20.37 6.85 3.60
C LEU A 127 -21.81 6.34 3.47
N ARG A 128 -22.66 7.00 2.67
CA ARG A 128 -24.03 6.55 2.45
C ARG A 128 -23.99 5.23 1.67
N TRP A 129 -24.58 4.18 2.26
CA TRP A 129 -24.59 2.81 1.69
C TRP A 129 -24.89 2.75 0.19
N ASN A 130 -25.88 3.52 -0.29
CA ASN A 130 -26.25 3.55 -1.71
C ASN A 130 -25.16 4.09 -2.64
N ARG A 131 -24.26 4.96 -2.16
CA ARG A 131 -23.12 5.49 -2.94
C ARG A 131 -21.97 4.48 -2.97
N ILE A 132 -21.73 3.80 -1.86
CA ILE A 132 -20.72 2.73 -1.77
C ILE A 132 -21.08 1.60 -2.75
N VAL A 133 -22.33 1.12 -2.71
CA VAL A 133 -22.79 0.06 -3.61
C VAL A 133 -22.74 0.51 -5.08
N GLY A 134 -23.05 1.78 -5.38
CA GLY A 134 -22.93 2.34 -6.73
C GLY A 134 -21.49 2.32 -7.26
N VAL A 135 -20.53 2.84 -6.49
CA VAL A 135 -19.11 2.88 -6.88
C VAL A 135 -18.51 1.48 -7.01
N VAL A 136 -18.85 0.57 -6.08
CA VAL A 136 -18.41 -0.83 -6.12
C VAL A 136 -19.01 -1.54 -7.33
N SER A 137 -20.30 -1.33 -7.62
CA SER A 137 -20.94 -1.90 -8.80
C SER A 137 -20.33 -1.38 -10.09
N ASP A 138 -20.03 -0.08 -10.18
CA ASP A 138 -19.38 0.53 -11.35
C ASP A 138 -17.96 -0.01 -11.56
N HIS A 139 -17.18 -0.23 -10.48
CA HIS A 139 -15.86 -0.88 -10.56
C HIS A 139 -15.93 -2.36 -10.93
N LEU A 140 -16.87 -3.13 -10.34
CA LEU A 140 -17.11 -4.53 -10.71
C LEU A 140 -17.58 -4.67 -12.16
N ARG A 141 -18.30 -3.68 -12.67
CA ARG A 141 -18.73 -3.58 -14.08
C ARG A 141 -17.65 -3.04 -15.01
N TRP A 142 -16.44 -2.81 -14.50
CA TRP A 142 -15.29 -2.29 -15.25
C TRP A 142 -15.62 -0.99 -16.01
N LYS A 143 -16.54 -0.16 -15.48
CA LYS A 143 -16.75 1.17 -16.03
C LYS A 143 -15.51 1.99 -15.69
N ARG A 144 -14.71 2.29 -16.71
CA ARG A 144 -13.59 3.22 -16.55
C ARG A 144 -14.18 4.58 -16.14
N PRO A 145 -13.60 5.27 -15.15
CA PRO A 145 -13.97 6.64 -14.88
C PRO A 145 -13.75 7.41 -16.19
N GLU A 146 -14.77 8.11 -16.68
CA GLU A 146 -14.80 8.52 -18.07
C GLU A 146 -13.61 9.40 -18.44
N ALA A 147 -12.88 10.04 -17.54
CA ALA A 147 -11.87 11.04 -17.91
C ALA A 147 -12.54 12.18 -18.72
N ASP A 148 -12.49 13.40 -18.18
CA ASP A 148 -12.72 14.61 -18.98
C ASP A 148 -14.10 14.78 -19.68
N ALA A 149 -15.21 14.55 -18.97
CA ALA A 149 -16.42 15.37 -19.17
C ALA A 149 -16.43 16.53 -18.15
N GLY A 150 -15.41 17.38 -18.23
CA GLY A 150 -15.22 18.48 -17.28
C GLY A 150 -14.14 19.48 -17.63
N PHE A 151 -13.61 19.48 -18.86
CA PHE A 151 -13.11 20.74 -19.42
C PHE A 151 -14.36 21.51 -19.87
N PHE A 152 -14.82 22.41 -19.00
CA PHE A 152 -15.86 23.38 -19.31
C PHE A 152 -15.31 24.28 -20.44
N LEU A 153 -15.47 23.87 -21.70
CA LEU A 153 -15.45 24.82 -22.80
C LEU A 153 -16.80 25.56 -22.76
N PRO A 154 -16.81 26.88 -22.54
CA PRO A 154 -17.98 27.67 -22.87
C PRO A 154 -18.34 27.37 -24.33
N SER A 155 -19.60 27.05 -24.59
CA SER A 155 -20.13 26.67 -25.90
C SER A 155 -20.14 27.81 -26.93
N SER A 156 -19.17 28.73 -26.88
CA SER A 156 -19.09 29.92 -27.72
C SER A 156 -17.64 30.25 -28.12
N GLY A 157 -16.84 29.24 -28.47
CA GLY A 157 -15.49 29.41 -29.02
C GLY A 157 -15.25 28.47 -30.21
N PRO A 158 -14.40 28.86 -31.19
CA PRO A 158 -14.28 28.14 -32.47
C PRO A 158 -13.82 26.70 -32.26
N ALA A 159 -14.52 25.78 -32.92
CA ALA A 159 -14.31 24.34 -32.79
C ALA A 159 -12.97 23.92 -33.42
N TRP A 160 -11.98 23.65 -32.57
CA TRP A 160 -10.72 23.06 -32.99
C TRP A 160 -10.92 21.60 -33.36
N ARG A 161 -10.78 21.25 -34.65
CA ARG A 161 -10.81 19.85 -35.11
C ARG A 161 -9.38 19.39 -35.41
N CYS A 162 -8.77 18.64 -34.49
CA CYS A 162 -7.48 18.01 -34.75
C CYS A 162 -7.68 16.65 -35.45
N ARG A 163 -7.04 16.45 -36.60
CA ARG A 163 -7.07 15.18 -37.36
C ARG A 163 -6.06 14.20 -36.77
N SER A 164 -6.50 13.02 -36.36
CA SER A 164 -5.66 11.99 -35.76
C SER A 164 -4.50 11.60 -36.67
N GLY A 165 -3.27 11.85 -36.22
CA GLY A 165 -2.03 11.39 -36.88
C GLY A 165 -0.98 12.48 -37.16
N LEU A 166 -1.33 13.76 -37.07
CA LEU A 166 -0.37 14.86 -37.24
C LEU A 166 -0.54 15.90 -36.11
N ARG A 167 0.55 16.25 -35.43
CA ARG A 167 0.62 17.25 -34.35
C ARG A 167 0.50 18.70 -34.86
N GLN A 168 -0.46 18.99 -35.74
CA GLN A 168 -0.75 20.35 -36.17
C GLN A 168 -2.26 20.53 -36.23
N CYS A 169 -2.78 21.40 -35.35
CA CYS A 169 -4.15 21.88 -35.42
C CYS A 169 -4.11 23.27 -36.05
N SER A 170 -4.79 23.42 -37.19
CA SER A 170 -4.84 24.66 -37.96
C SER A 170 -6.17 25.37 -37.68
N GLN A 171 -6.11 26.69 -37.50
CA GLN A 171 -7.26 27.56 -37.29
C GLN A 171 -7.86 27.92 -38.66
N TYR A 172 -9.16 27.71 -38.84
CA TYR A 172 -9.95 28.31 -39.91
C TYR A 172 -10.98 29.25 -39.27
#